data_AF-C4YCT8-F1
#
_entry.id   AF-C4YCT8-F1
#
_cell.length_a   1.000
_cell.length_b   1.000
_cell.length_c   1.000
_cell.angle_alpha   90.00
_cell.angle_beta   90.00
_cell.angle_gamma   90.00
#
_symmetry.space_group_name_H-M   'P 1'
#
loop_
_entity.id
_entity.type
_entity.pdbx_description
1 polymer ?
#
loop_
_entity_poly.entity_id
_entity_poly.type
_entity_poly.pdbx_seq_one_letter_code
_entity_poly.pdbx_strand_id
1 'polypeptide(L)'
;MSFKFPSFDFKSIQESLPSVDQVKESFTKTSDQLSKSIQPYTTKTTQLISEQLKHLEQLANNTTDDIDVSELPQDYLQLESNCDLLLKLYTDLIQTTNETYGKVSYDYPPGNYAINKIKDANVSGLIGQKFNQLKNVSSPQELEKVLLGQDVDAESKDESGVVSIQPTSPQLPKTLFGHLAEICAKHSDELKSSEHPLSFALLQVSSTYQEIAVARLDQDKKIMSGLNAELIRTLNESFIKVNELRKKVYATRGEFDLLRSKYEKSDPENEELIAKEDGFVSATEVAVVEMKKLLKPSKNIDLLKVLVAAQKDYFEVGAKKLKELLDNLDKIPTTGEEEEDD
;
A
#
# COMPACT_ATOMS: atom_id res chain seq x y z
N MET A 1 15.52 50.30 22.33
CA MET A 1 14.29 50.15 21.51
C MET A 1 13.68 48.81 21.84
N SER A 2 12.65 48.80 22.70
CA SER A 2 11.95 47.59 23.16
C SER A 2 11.01 47.06 22.06
N PHE A 3 11.15 45.80 21.68
CA PHE A 3 10.17 45.13 20.81
C PHE A 3 8.96 44.68 21.64
N LYS A 4 7.78 45.21 21.32
CA LYS A 4 6.48 44.72 21.80
C LYS A 4 5.98 43.64 20.84
N PHE A 5 5.66 42.46 21.36
CA PHE A 5 4.90 41.45 20.62
C PHE A 5 3.40 41.80 20.61
N PRO A 6 2.64 41.45 19.56
CA PRO A 6 1.19 41.59 19.54
C PRO A 6 0.55 40.54 20.45
N SER A 7 -0.40 40.96 21.28
CA SER A 7 -1.20 40.10 22.14
C SER A 7 -2.19 39.28 21.30
N PHE A 8 -2.10 37.95 21.39
CA PHE A 8 -3.09 37.02 20.85
C PHE A 8 -4.40 37.13 21.65
N ASP A 9 -5.50 37.42 20.96
CA ASP A 9 -6.85 37.49 21.56
C ASP A 9 -7.57 36.14 21.37
N PHE A 10 -7.84 35.45 22.48
CA PHE A 10 -8.48 34.12 22.48
C PHE A 10 -9.98 34.15 22.11
N LYS A 11 -10.58 35.33 21.95
CA LYS A 11 -12.00 35.46 21.59
C LYS A 11 -12.33 35.01 20.17
N SER A 12 -11.38 35.09 19.23
CA SER A 12 -11.64 34.75 17.83
C SER A 12 -11.77 33.25 17.54
N ILE A 13 -11.31 32.38 18.46
CA ILE A 13 -11.44 30.92 18.33
C ILE A 13 -12.77 30.43 18.90
N GLN A 14 -13.31 31.14 19.90
CA GLN A 14 -14.58 30.79 20.54
C GLN A 14 -15.79 31.10 19.64
N GLU A 15 -15.67 32.07 18.73
CA GLU A 15 -16.70 32.41 17.74
C GLU A 15 -16.67 31.53 16.47
N SER A 16 -15.62 30.70 16.27
CA SER A 16 -15.48 29.85 15.08
C SER A 16 -15.85 28.38 15.28
N LEU A 17 -16.34 28.00 16.46
CA LEU A 17 -16.82 26.64 16.70
C LEU A 17 -18.30 26.53 16.26
N PRO A 18 -18.64 25.61 15.34
CA PRO A 18 -20.03 25.41 14.94
C PRO A 18 -20.85 25.00 16.16
N SER A 19 -22.03 25.61 16.33
CA SER A 19 -22.89 25.31 17.46
C SER A 19 -23.34 23.84 17.40
N VAL A 20 -23.52 23.23 18.58
CA VAL A 20 -23.95 21.83 18.73
C VAL A 20 -25.24 21.53 17.95
N ASP A 21 -26.07 22.54 17.70
CA ASP A 21 -27.29 22.43 16.90
C ASP A 21 -27.02 22.28 15.40
N GLN A 22 -25.99 22.94 14.85
CA GLN A 22 -25.58 22.78 13.44
C GLN A 22 -24.96 21.40 13.18
N VAL A 23 -24.25 20.85 14.17
CA VAL A 23 -23.68 19.50 14.11
C VAL A 23 -24.80 18.45 14.18
N LYS A 24 -25.79 18.65 15.06
CA LYS A 24 -26.98 17.78 15.14
C LYS A 24 -27.78 17.79 13.85
N GLU A 25 -28.01 18.96 13.25
CA GLU A 25 -28.77 19.10 12.00
C GLU A 25 -28.04 18.47 10.79
N SER A 26 -26.72 18.51 10.80
CA SER A 26 -25.88 17.84 9.79
C SER A 26 -25.95 16.31 9.95
N PHE A 27 -26.00 15.81 11.19
CA PHE A 27 -26.11 14.39 11.48
C PHE A 27 -27.48 13.80 11.10
N THR A 28 -28.58 14.51 11.36
CA THR A 28 -29.92 14.09 10.93
C THR A 28 -30.08 14.09 9.41
N LYS A 29 -29.49 15.08 8.72
CA LYS A 29 -29.51 15.11 7.25
C LYS A 29 -28.73 13.96 6.62
N THR A 30 -27.61 13.55 7.23
CA THR A 30 -26.83 12.38 6.78
C THR A 30 -27.52 11.06 7.11
N SER A 31 -28.21 10.92 8.25
CA SER A 31 -28.97 9.72 8.59
C SER A 31 -30.18 9.50 7.67
N ASP A 32 -30.86 10.58 7.26
CA ASP A 32 -32.00 10.52 6.33
C ASP A 32 -31.60 10.16 4.90
N GLN A 33 -30.35 10.42 4.53
CA GLN A 33 -29.78 10.00 3.23
C GLN A 33 -29.30 8.55 3.26
N LEU A 34 -28.76 8.09 4.40
CA LEU A 34 -28.31 6.71 4.58
C LEU A 34 -29.50 5.73 4.69
N SER A 35 -30.60 6.14 5.34
CA SER A 35 -31.80 5.32 5.52
C SER A 35 -32.58 5.07 4.22
N LYS A 36 -32.50 5.98 3.25
CA LYS A 36 -33.14 5.82 1.93
C LYS A 36 -32.40 4.87 1.00
N SER A 37 -31.13 4.56 1.28
CA SER A 37 -30.29 3.76 0.38
C SER A 37 -30.15 2.28 0.80
N ILE A 38 -30.75 1.88 1.93
CA ILE A 38 -30.61 0.53 2.48
C ILE A 38 -31.98 -0.03 2.92
N GLN A 39 -32.67 -0.71 2.02
CA GLN A 39 -33.66 -1.76 2.32
C GLN A 39 -33.40 -2.94 1.36
N PRO A 40 -33.54 -4.23 1.78
CA PRO A 40 -34.37 -4.76 2.86
C PRO A 40 -33.58 -5.64 3.88
N TYR A 41 -32.32 -5.32 4.18
CA TYR A 41 -31.56 -5.99 5.26
C TYR A 41 -31.75 -5.34 6.64
N THR A 42 -32.63 -4.34 6.73
CA THR A 42 -32.69 -3.44 7.87
C THR A 42 -33.66 -3.87 8.97
N THR A 43 -34.60 -4.80 8.75
CA THR A 43 -35.52 -5.15 9.85
C THR A 43 -34.82 -5.81 11.04
N LYS A 44 -33.86 -6.72 10.79
CA LYS A 44 -33.09 -7.38 11.89
C LYS A 44 -31.97 -6.51 12.43
N THR A 45 -31.30 -5.73 11.57
CA THR A 45 -30.22 -4.83 11.97
C THR A 45 -30.76 -3.61 12.71
N THR A 46 -31.89 -3.04 12.28
CA THR A 46 -32.56 -1.95 13.00
C THR A 46 -33.17 -2.44 14.32
N GLN A 47 -33.64 -3.69 14.42
CA GLN A 47 -34.07 -4.26 15.71
C GLN A 47 -32.89 -4.40 16.68
N LEU A 48 -31.77 -4.98 16.27
CA LEU A 48 -30.57 -5.11 17.12
C LEU A 48 -29.93 -3.74 17.47
N ILE A 49 -29.89 -2.81 16.51
CA ILE A 49 -29.44 -1.44 16.78
C ILE A 49 -30.42 -0.75 17.71
N SER A 50 -31.73 -0.95 17.57
CA SER A 50 -32.71 -0.35 18.47
C SER A 50 -32.63 -0.93 19.88
N GLU A 51 -32.32 -2.22 20.04
CA GLU A 51 -32.10 -2.82 21.36
C GLU A 51 -30.81 -2.30 22.00
N GLN A 52 -29.71 -2.20 21.24
CA GLN A 52 -28.46 -1.62 21.75
C GLN A 52 -28.60 -0.13 22.05
N LEU A 53 -29.32 0.61 21.23
CA LEU A 53 -29.53 2.05 21.39
C LEU A 53 -30.52 2.34 22.52
N LYS A 54 -31.50 1.46 22.75
CA LYS A 54 -32.39 1.54 23.91
C LYS A 54 -31.67 1.16 25.21
N HIS A 55 -30.69 0.25 25.14
CA HIS A 55 -29.81 -0.06 26.28
C HIS A 55 -28.87 1.13 26.58
N LEU A 56 -28.35 1.79 25.53
CA LEU A 56 -27.58 3.04 25.65
C LEU A 56 -28.43 4.22 26.11
N GLU A 57 -29.67 4.32 25.66
CA GLU A 57 -30.62 5.37 26.06
C GLU A 57 -31.16 5.12 27.48
N GLN A 58 -31.28 3.88 27.92
CA GLN A 58 -31.50 3.54 29.32
C GLN A 58 -30.28 3.83 30.19
N LEU A 59 -29.06 3.66 29.67
CA LEU A 59 -27.86 4.15 30.34
C LEU A 59 -27.85 5.69 30.38
N ALA A 60 -28.22 6.35 29.28
CA ALA A 60 -28.22 7.81 29.11
C ALA A 60 -29.32 8.53 29.91
N ASN A 61 -30.51 7.93 30.03
CA ASN A 61 -31.63 8.50 30.78
C ASN A 61 -31.55 8.19 32.28
N ASN A 62 -30.73 7.22 32.70
CA ASN A 62 -30.36 7.02 34.12
C ASN A 62 -29.08 7.78 34.52
N THR A 63 -28.43 8.49 33.60
CA THR A 63 -27.19 9.27 33.82
C THR A 63 -27.49 10.77 33.76
N THR A 64 -28.48 11.24 34.53
CA THR A 64 -28.75 12.69 34.63
C THR A 64 -28.17 13.37 35.86
N ASP A 65 -27.67 12.67 36.87
CA ASP A 65 -26.92 13.33 37.96
C ASP A 65 -25.85 12.39 38.54
N ASP A 66 -24.58 12.80 38.40
CA ASP A 66 -23.42 12.42 39.24
C ASP A 66 -22.90 10.96 39.22
N ILE A 67 -22.58 10.41 38.04
CA ILE A 67 -21.63 9.28 37.98
C ILE A 67 -20.21 9.85 37.90
N ASP A 68 -19.51 9.84 39.04
CA ASP A 68 -18.06 10.09 39.13
C ASP A 68 -17.32 9.05 38.27
N VAL A 69 -17.01 9.41 37.02
CA VAL A 69 -16.29 8.55 36.08
C VAL A 69 -14.86 8.33 36.59
N SER A 70 -14.46 7.09 36.85
CA SER A 70 -13.10 6.79 37.27
C SER A 70 -12.11 7.19 36.18
N GLU A 71 -11.07 7.97 36.51
CA GLU A 71 -10.07 8.41 35.54
C GLU A 71 -9.02 7.30 35.30
N LEU A 72 -8.68 7.05 34.04
CA LEU A 72 -7.56 6.18 33.71
C LEU A 72 -6.24 6.93 33.93
N PRO A 73 -5.19 6.26 34.43
CA PRO A 73 -3.88 6.90 34.59
C PRO A 73 -3.38 7.52 33.28
N GLN A 74 -2.76 8.70 33.36
CA GLN A 74 -2.26 9.41 32.19
C GLN A 74 -1.27 8.56 31.37
N ASP A 75 -0.42 7.79 32.05
CA ASP A 75 0.53 6.88 31.42
C ASP A 75 -0.16 5.78 30.59
N TYR A 76 -1.33 5.31 31.04
CA TYR A 76 -2.13 4.33 30.30
C TYR A 76 -2.68 4.94 29.01
N LEU A 77 -3.24 6.16 29.08
CA LEU A 77 -3.76 6.87 27.91
C LEU A 77 -2.67 7.17 26.88
N GLN A 78 -1.47 7.53 27.34
CA GLN A 78 -0.32 7.72 26.45
C GLN A 78 0.10 6.41 25.77
N LEU A 79 0.10 5.28 26.50
CA LEU A 79 0.38 3.97 25.92
C LEU A 79 -0.65 3.57 24.87
N GLU A 80 -1.94 3.82 25.12
CA GLU A 80 -3.00 3.58 24.13
C GLU A 80 -2.78 4.39 22.86
N SER A 81 -2.53 5.70 22.99
CA SER A 81 -2.26 6.58 21.84
C SER A 81 -1.05 6.12 21.04
N ASN A 82 0.03 5.71 21.72
CA ASN A 82 1.21 5.18 21.05
C ASN A 82 0.94 3.84 20.34
N CYS A 83 0.14 2.96 20.93
CA CYS A 83 -0.29 1.73 20.27
C CYS A 83 -1.14 2.02 19.02
N ASP A 84 -2.06 2.99 19.09
CA ASP A 84 -2.90 3.38 17.94
C ASP A 84 -2.06 3.99 16.80
N LEU A 85 -1.05 4.81 17.13
CA LEU A 85 -0.09 5.31 16.16
C LEU A 85 0.72 4.19 15.51
N LEU A 86 1.17 3.21 16.30
CA LEU A 86 1.90 2.05 15.78
C LEU A 86 1.01 1.20 14.85
N LEU A 87 -0.27 1.02 15.19
CA LEU A 87 -1.24 0.32 14.36
C LEU A 87 -1.41 0.99 13.00
N LYS A 88 -1.53 2.33 13.00
CA LYS A 88 -1.62 3.13 11.78
C LYS A 88 -0.36 2.97 10.93
N LEU A 89 0.81 3.13 11.53
CA LEU A 89 2.09 2.94 10.85
C LEU A 89 2.20 1.55 10.21
N TYR A 90 1.81 0.50 10.92
CA TYR A 90 1.89 -0.87 10.41
C TYR A 90 0.94 -1.09 9.25
N THR A 91 -0.28 -0.57 9.35
CA THR A 91 -1.27 -0.63 8.26
C THR A 91 -0.78 0.09 7.01
N ASP A 92 -0.31 1.33 7.15
CA ASP A 92 0.20 2.16 6.05
C ASP A 92 1.42 1.50 5.39
N LEU A 93 2.32 0.92 6.20
CA LEU A 93 3.52 0.24 5.73
C LEU A 93 3.18 -1.08 5.02
N ILE A 94 2.28 -1.90 5.55
CA ILE A 94 1.78 -3.12 4.90
C ILE A 94 1.14 -2.77 3.56
N GLN A 95 0.28 -1.76 3.51
CA GLN A 95 -0.39 -1.35 2.28
C GLN A 95 0.64 -0.93 1.21
N THR A 96 1.52 0.01 1.55
CA THR A 96 2.52 0.54 0.62
C THR A 96 3.47 -0.56 0.13
N THR A 97 3.94 -1.42 1.03
CA THR A 97 4.86 -2.52 0.67
C THR A 97 4.18 -3.59 -0.15
N ASN A 98 2.92 -3.92 0.12
CA ASN A 98 2.16 -4.88 -0.68
C ASN A 98 1.83 -4.33 -2.09
N GLU A 99 1.52 -3.04 -2.20
CA GLU A 99 1.29 -2.39 -3.50
C GLU A 99 2.57 -2.32 -4.35
N THR A 100 3.72 -2.05 -3.72
CA THR A 100 5.00 -1.83 -4.39
C THR A 100 5.75 -3.13 -4.69
N TYR A 101 5.87 -4.00 -3.68
CA TYR A 101 6.70 -5.22 -3.71
C TYR A 101 5.88 -6.51 -3.85
N GLY A 102 4.58 -6.46 -3.56
CA GLY A 102 3.68 -7.61 -3.73
C GLY A 102 3.19 -7.79 -5.18
N LYS A 103 3.27 -6.73 -6.01
CA LYS A 103 2.89 -6.77 -7.42
C LYS A 103 4.13 -6.72 -8.31
N VAL A 104 4.36 -7.79 -9.07
CA VAL A 104 5.52 -7.88 -9.97
C VAL A 104 5.50 -6.76 -11.04
N SER A 105 4.33 -6.28 -11.43
CA SER A 105 4.15 -5.28 -12.49
C SER A 105 4.14 -3.81 -12.03
N TYR A 106 4.57 -3.49 -10.80
CA TYR A 106 4.61 -2.09 -10.34
C TYR A 106 5.72 -1.29 -11.05
N ASP A 107 6.89 -1.90 -11.25
CA ASP A 107 8.06 -1.26 -11.87
C ASP A 107 7.90 -1.08 -13.39
N TYR A 108 7.06 -1.91 -14.00
CA TYR A 108 6.63 -1.81 -15.40
C TYR A 108 5.11 -2.00 -15.50
N PRO A 109 4.31 -0.93 -15.33
CA PRO A 109 2.86 -1.03 -15.37
C PRO A 109 2.40 -1.49 -16.76
N PRO A 110 1.41 -2.39 -16.86
CA PRO A 110 0.88 -2.83 -18.14
C PRO A 110 0.22 -1.64 -18.86
N GLY A 111 0.97 -1.03 -19.79
CA GLY A 111 0.48 -0.85 -21.14
C GLY A 111 -0.57 0.22 -21.44
N ASN A 112 -0.73 1.29 -20.65
CA ASN A 112 -1.35 2.54 -21.16
C ASN A 112 -0.33 3.66 -21.46
N TYR A 113 0.98 3.41 -21.29
CA TYR A 113 2.03 4.41 -21.50
C TYR A 113 2.79 4.26 -22.82
N ALA A 114 2.77 3.08 -23.46
CA ALA A 114 3.39 2.86 -24.76
C ALA A 114 2.72 3.68 -25.87
N ILE A 115 1.38 3.79 -25.85
CA ILE A 115 0.61 4.61 -26.80
C ILE A 115 0.91 6.11 -26.62
N ASN A 116 1.25 6.55 -25.41
CA ASN A 116 1.62 7.95 -25.14
C ASN A 116 3.08 8.26 -25.51
N LYS A 117 4.01 7.30 -25.42
CA LYS A 117 5.40 7.50 -25.86
C LYS A 117 5.58 7.50 -27.38
N ILE A 118 4.71 6.83 -28.15
CA ILE A 118 4.71 6.90 -29.62
C ILE A 118 4.32 8.33 -30.10
N LYS A 119 3.59 9.08 -29.27
CA LYS A 119 3.27 10.50 -29.52
C LYS A 119 4.47 11.43 -29.35
N ASP A 120 5.35 11.16 -28.39
CA ASP A 120 6.50 12.03 -28.07
C ASP A 120 7.73 11.79 -28.96
N ALA A 121 7.86 10.61 -29.59
CA ALA A 121 9.04 10.24 -30.37
C ALA A 121 8.99 10.64 -31.86
N ASN A 122 8.26 11.70 -32.24
CA ASN A 122 8.15 12.19 -33.62
C ASN A 122 7.83 11.09 -34.67
N VAL A 123 7.15 10.01 -34.27
CA VAL A 123 6.59 8.98 -35.18
C VAL A 123 5.27 9.48 -35.82
N SER A 124 5.06 10.81 -35.88
CA SER A 124 3.88 11.41 -36.52
C SER A 124 3.96 11.37 -38.06
N GLY A 125 5.16 11.19 -38.63
CA GLY A 125 5.36 11.13 -40.08
C GLY A 125 4.87 9.81 -40.69
N LEU A 126 5.30 8.66 -40.13
CA LEU A 126 4.94 7.34 -40.66
C LEU A 126 3.47 6.97 -40.37
N ILE A 127 2.95 7.32 -39.19
CA ILE A 127 1.55 7.06 -38.84
C ILE A 127 0.61 7.96 -39.65
N GLY A 128 1.02 9.20 -39.97
CA GLY A 128 0.26 10.09 -40.86
C GLY A 128 0.13 9.54 -42.28
N GLN A 129 1.16 8.85 -42.77
CA GLN A 129 1.11 8.16 -44.07
C GLN A 129 0.18 6.94 -44.04
N LYS A 130 0.27 6.10 -43.00
CA LYS A 130 -0.63 4.94 -42.84
C LYS A 130 -2.08 5.34 -42.55
N PHE A 131 -2.31 6.44 -41.83
CA PHE A 131 -3.65 6.97 -41.57
C PHE A 131 -4.32 7.55 -42.83
N ASN A 132 -3.56 8.22 -43.70
CA ASN A 132 -4.06 8.65 -45.01
C ASN A 132 -4.33 7.45 -45.94
N GLN A 133 -3.57 6.36 -45.82
CA GLN A 133 -3.85 5.11 -46.54
C GLN A 133 -5.15 4.45 -46.02
N LEU A 134 -5.35 4.38 -44.71
CA LEU A 134 -6.58 3.85 -44.09
C LEU A 134 -7.84 4.69 -44.40
N LYS A 135 -7.68 6.01 -44.60
CA LYS A 135 -8.79 6.90 -44.97
C LYS A 135 -9.38 6.60 -46.36
N ASN A 136 -8.60 5.97 -47.24
CA ASN A 136 -9.03 5.65 -48.60
C ASN A 136 -9.50 4.19 -48.76
N VAL A 137 -9.48 3.39 -47.70
CA VAL A 137 -9.90 1.99 -47.73
C VAL A 137 -11.41 1.90 -47.47
N SER A 138 -12.15 1.32 -48.42
CA SER A 138 -13.62 1.29 -48.40
C SER A 138 -14.20 -0.05 -47.92
N SER A 139 -13.36 -1.07 -47.67
CA SER A 139 -13.80 -2.40 -47.25
C SER A 139 -13.15 -2.86 -45.93
N PRO A 140 -13.90 -3.57 -45.07
CA PRO A 140 -13.36 -4.10 -43.80
C PRO A 140 -12.20 -5.09 -43.98
N GLN A 141 -12.16 -5.84 -45.08
CA GLN A 141 -11.10 -6.82 -45.35
C GLN A 141 -9.76 -6.16 -45.73
N GLU A 142 -9.79 -5.02 -46.43
CA GLU A 142 -8.58 -4.25 -46.75
C GLU A 142 -8.05 -3.51 -45.52
N LEU A 143 -8.93 -3.09 -44.60
CA LEU A 143 -8.57 -2.46 -43.34
C LEU A 143 -7.77 -3.42 -42.46
N GLU A 144 -8.21 -4.67 -42.37
CA GLU A 144 -7.53 -5.74 -41.64
C GLU A 144 -6.16 -6.05 -42.26
N LYS A 145 -6.07 -6.08 -43.60
CA LYS A 145 -4.82 -6.34 -44.32
C LYS A 145 -3.75 -5.25 -44.13
N VAL A 146 -4.16 -3.97 -44.15
CA VAL A 146 -3.28 -2.82 -43.92
C VAL A 146 -2.87 -2.70 -42.44
N LEU A 147 -3.77 -3.04 -41.51
CA LEU A 147 -3.53 -2.99 -40.07
C LEU A 147 -2.63 -4.12 -39.58
N LEU A 148 -2.72 -5.31 -40.19
CA LEU A 148 -1.88 -6.47 -39.89
C LEU A 148 -0.55 -6.47 -40.66
N GLY A 149 -0.32 -5.48 -41.53
CA GLY A 149 0.95 -5.31 -42.25
C GLY A 149 1.27 -6.46 -43.21
N GLN A 150 0.24 -7.14 -43.71
CA GLN A 150 0.39 -8.31 -44.57
C GLN A 150 0.41 -7.83 -46.02
N ASP A 151 1.59 -7.86 -46.65
CA ASP A 151 1.72 -7.56 -48.07
C ASP A 151 0.75 -8.42 -48.89
N VAL A 152 0.05 -7.77 -49.82
CA VAL A 152 -0.61 -8.41 -50.96
C VAL A 152 0.49 -9.08 -51.78
N ASP A 153 0.82 -10.33 -51.47
CA ASP A 153 1.24 -11.40 -52.39
C ASP A 153 2.06 -12.47 -51.64
N ALA A 154 1.39 -13.47 -51.07
CA ALA A 154 1.93 -14.82 -50.88
C ALA A 154 0.83 -15.76 -50.37
N GLU A 155 0.30 -16.57 -51.28
CA GLU A 155 -0.45 -17.79 -50.96
C GLU A 155 0.48 -18.79 -50.26
N SER A 156 0.09 -19.31 -49.08
CA SER A 156 0.09 -20.76 -48.76
C SER A 156 -0.16 -21.06 -47.26
N LYS A 157 -1.25 -21.81 -47.02
CA LYS A 157 -1.35 -23.03 -46.20
C LYS A 157 -0.66 -23.03 -44.81
N ASP A 158 -1.44 -23.06 -43.72
CA ASP A 158 -2.01 -24.30 -43.18
C ASP A 158 -2.81 -24.04 -41.88
N GLU A 159 -3.97 -24.67 -41.82
CA GLU A 159 -4.84 -24.78 -40.65
C GLU A 159 -4.33 -25.90 -39.73
N SER A 160 -4.05 -25.60 -38.47
CA SER A 160 -4.37 -26.49 -37.35
C SER A 160 -3.98 -25.84 -36.02
N GLY A 161 -4.99 -25.60 -35.19
CA GLY A 161 -4.83 -25.12 -33.82
C GLY A 161 -4.13 -26.14 -32.94
N VAL A 162 -2.80 -26.06 -32.90
CA VAL A 162 -1.98 -26.63 -31.83
C VAL A 162 -1.41 -25.47 -31.05
N VAL A 163 -1.94 -25.27 -29.85
CA VAL A 163 -1.36 -24.39 -28.84
C VAL A 163 0.06 -24.89 -28.58
N SER A 164 1.06 -24.19 -29.13
CA SER A 164 2.46 -24.47 -28.83
C SER A 164 2.75 -24.01 -27.40
N ILE A 165 2.59 -24.91 -26.43
CA ILE A 165 3.23 -24.80 -25.13
C ILE A 165 4.72 -25.02 -25.41
N GLN A 166 5.47 -23.94 -25.66
CA GLN A 166 6.92 -24.04 -25.72
C GLN A 166 7.48 -24.31 -24.32
N PRO A 167 8.43 -25.24 -24.19
CA PRO A 167 9.00 -25.64 -22.91
C PRO A 167 9.98 -24.57 -22.40
N THR A 168 9.78 -24.15 -21.15
CA THR A 168 10.78 -23.60 -20.22
C THR A 168 11.90 -22.73 -20.83
N SER A 169 11.58 -21.47 -21.14
CA SER A 169 12.55 -20.40 -20.88
C SER A 169 12.43 -20.03 -19.39
N PRO A 170 13.51 -19.71 -18.66
CA PRO A 170 13.40 -19.22 -17.28
C PRO A 170 12.43 -18.05 -17.33
N GLN A 171 11.33 -18.10 -16.58
CA GLN A 171 10.32 -17.04 -16.65
C GLN A 171 11.02 -15.70 -16.44
N LEU A 172 11.10 -14.91 -17.52
CA LEU A 172 11.89 -13.69 -17.52
C LEU A 172 11.32 -12.77 -16.44
N PRO A 173 12.16 -12.10 -15.64
CA PRO A 173 11.67 -11.26 -14.56
C PRO A 173 10.73 -10.18 -15.13
N LYS A 174 9.47 -10.11 -14.68
CA LYS A 174 8.51 -9.10 -15.13
C LYS A 174 8.78 -7.73 -14.47
N THR A 175 10.01 -7.24 -14.57
CA THR A 175 10.48 -5.96 -14.04
C THR A 175 10.89 -5.05 -15.20
N LEU A 176 11.15 -3.76 -14.95
CA LEU A 176 11.60 -2.83 -16.00
C LEU A 176 12.88 -3.32 -16.67
N PHE A 177 13.90 -3.67 -15.89
CA PHE A 177 15.17 -4.19 -16.41
C PHE A 177 15.00 -5.53 -17.11
N GLY A 178 14.08 -6.38 -16.66
CA GLY A 178 13.77 -7.63 -17.35
C GLY A 178 13.16 -7.42 -18.73
N HIS A 179 12.26 -6.44 -18.88
CA HIS A 179 11.69 -6.08 -20.18
C HIS A 179 12.73 -5.41 -21.10
N LEU A 180 13.57 -4.53 -20.57
CA LEU A 180 14.68 -3.95 -21.34
C LEU A 180 15.66 -5.04 -21.82
N ALA A 181 15.95 -6.04 -20.96
CA ALA A 181 16.77 -7.18 -21.34
C ALA A 181 16.16 -7.97 -22.51
N GLU A 182 14.84 -8.16 -22.50
CA GLU A 182 14.10 -8.82 -23.59
C GLU A 182 14.22 -8.05 -24.91
N ILE A 183 14.02 -6.73 -24.89
CA ILE A 183 14.15 -5.86 -26.07
C ILE A 183 15.58 -5.96 -26.63
N CYS A 184 16.58 -5.84 -25.76
CA CYS A 184 17.99 -5.92 -26.16
C CYS A 184 18.35 -7.30 -26.71
N ALA A 185 17.85 -8.40 -26.12
CA ALA A 185 18.07 -9.75 -26.62
C ALA A 185 17.47 -9.94 -28.02
N LYS A 186 16.21 -9.52 -28.19
CA LYS A 186 15.49 -9.64 -29.46
C LYS A 186 16.22 -8.92 -30.60
N HIS A 187 16.60 -7.66 -30.39
CA HIS A 187 17.28 -6.89 -31.43
C HIS A 187 18.75 -7.29 -31.60
N SER A 188 19.40 -7.83 -30.56
CA SER A 188 20.70 -8.48 -30.70
C SER A 188 20.61 -9.63 -31.69
N ASP A 189 19.62 -10.52 -31.56
CA ASP A 189 19.41 -11.66 -32.45
C ASP A 189 19.12 -11.25 -33.89
N GLU A 190 18.31 -10.20 -34.10
CA GLU A 190 18.05 -9.64 -35.43
C GLU A 190 19.34 -9.10 -36.09
N LEU A 191 20.19 -8.40 -35.32
CA LEU A 191 21.47 -7.88 -35.80
C LEU A 191 22.58 -8.92 -35.90
N LYS A 192 22.43 -10.14 -35.34
CA LYS A 192 23.44 -11.20 -35.50
C LYS A 192 23.67 -11.54 -36.97
N SER A 193 22.64 -11.38 -37.80
CA SER A 193 22.70 -11.66 -39.24
C SER A 193 23.61 -10.68 -40.00
N SER A 194 23.89 -9.49 -39.45
CA SER A 194 24.74 -8.47 -40.08
C SER A 194 26.14 -8.36 -39.47
N GLU A 195 26.51 -9.25 -38.53
CA GLU A 195 27.77 -9.23 -37.77
C GLU A 195 28.12 -7.88 -37.12
N HIS A 196 27.12 -7.01 -36.92
CA HIS A 196 27.32 -5.65 -36.45
C HIS A 196 27.78 -5.64 -34.97
N PRO A 197 28.81 -4.86 -34.57
CA PRO A 197 29.31 -4.81 -33.18
C PRO A 197 28.24 -4.49 -32.13
N LEU A 198 27.22 -3.71 -32.51
CA LEU A 198 26.02 -3.44 -31.71
C LEU A 198 25.27 -4.71 -31.27
N SER A 199 25.27 -5.79 -32.07
CA SER A 199 24.65 -7.07 -31.66
C SER A 199 25.28 -7.60 -30.38
N PHE A 200 26.62 -7.55 -30.28
CA PHE A 200 27.36 -7.97 -29.10
C PHE A 200 27.13 -7.02 -27.92
N ALA A 201 27.10 -5.71 -28.16
CA ALA A 201 26.78 -4.72 -27.13
C ALA A 201 25.39 -4.94 -26.52
N LEU A 202 24.38 -5.16 -27.37
CA LEU A 202 23.01 -5.43 -26.95
C LEU A 202 22.89 -6.74 -26.15
N LEU A 203 23.64 -7.77 -26.53
CA LEU A 203 23.68 -9.03 -25.78
C LEU A 203 24.26 -8.83 -24.38
N GLN A 204 25.32 -8.04 -24.24
CA GLN A 204 25.95 -7.73 -22.96
C GLN A 204 25.05 -6.88 -22.05
N VAL A 205 24.33 -5.92 -22.63
CA VAL A 205 23.30 -5.14 -21.92
C VAL A 205 22.18 -6.07 -21.45
N SER A 206 21.69 -6.94 -22.32
CA SER A 206 20.61 -7.87 -22.00
C SER A 206 20.95 -8.78 -20.83
N SER A 207 22.12 -9.43 -20.86
CA SER A 207 22.55 -10.34 -19.79
C SER A 207 22.69 -9.63 -18.45
N THR A 208 23.32 -8.45 -18.43
CA THR A 208 23.50 -7.67 -17.20
C THR A 208 22.15 -7.17 -16.64
N TYR A 209 21.26 -6.70 -17.51
CA TYR A 209 19.93 -6.24 -17.11
C TYR A 209 19.08 -7.39 -16.57
N GLN A 210 19.22 -8.59 -17.09
CA GLN A 210 18.56 -9.77 -16.53
C GLN A 210 19.03 -10.07 -15.10
N GLU A 211 20.32 -9.91 -14.81
CA GLU A 211 20.84 -10.08 -13.44
C GLU A 211 20.29 -9.01 -12.48
N ILE A 212 20.25 -7.74 -12.90
CA ILE A 212 19.66 -6.64 -12.11
C ILE A 212 18.17 -6.91 -11.86
N ALA A 213 17.48 -7.41 -12.88
CA ALA A 213 16.06 -7.77 -12.80
C ALA A 213 15.80 -8.91 -11.79
N VAL A 214 16.66 -9.92 -11.73
CA VAL A 214 16.60 -10.98 -10.71
C VAL A 214 16.90 -10.43 -9.31
N ALA A 215 17.91 -9.57 -9.18
CA ALA A 215 18.23 -8.92 -7.91
C ALA A 215 17.04 -8.10 -7.37
N ARG A 216 16.25 -7.50 -8.26
CA ARG A 216 15.01 -6.81 -7.87
C ARG A 216 13.96 -7.76 -7.32
N LEU A 217 13.72 -8.90 -7.97
CA LEU A 217 12.80 -9.91 -7.45
C LEU A 217 13.23 -10.47 -6.09
N ASP A 218 14.54 -10.60 -5.85
CA ASP A 218 15.07 -11.00 -4.55
C ASP A 218 14.84 -9.93 -3.47
N GLN A 219 15.01 -8.64 -3.80
CA GLN A 219 14.63 -7.53 -2.92
C GLN A 219 13.15 -7.62 -2.54
N ASP A 220 12.27 -7.74 -3.53
CA ASP A 220 10.83 -7.80 -3.33
C ASP A 220 10.47 -8.97 -2.41
N LYS A 221 11.06 -10.15 -2.66
CA LYS A 221 10.88 -11.35 -1.83
C LYS A 221 11.36 -11.14 -0.39
N LYS A 222 12.54 -10.54 -0.19
CA LYS A 222 13.09 -10.25 1.14
C LYS A 222 12.20 -9.28 1.92
N ILE A 223 11.67 -8.25 1.27
CA ILE A 223 10.77 -7.28 1.90
C ILE A 223 9.42 -7.95 2.24
N MET A 224 8.83 -8.71 1.32
CA MET A 224 7.54 -9.36 1.57
C MET A 224 7.63 -10.44 2.65
N SER A 225 8.67 -11.28 2.64
CA SER A 225 8.84 -12.37 3.62
C SER A 225 9.39 -11.90 4.96
N GLY A 226 10.29 -10.91 4.99
CA GLY A 226 10.97 -10.46 6.20
C GLY A 226 10.26 -9.32 6.93
N LEU A 227 9.68 -8.37 6.20
CA LEU A 227 8.97 -7.23 6.79
C LEU A 227 7.45 -7.48 6.78
N ASN A 228 6.85 -7.66 5.60
CA ASN A 228 5.40 -7.65 5.48
C ASN A 228 4.74 -8.81 6.25
N ALA A 229 5.28 -10.02 6.14
CA ALA A 229 4.81 -11.18 6.90
C ALA A 229 4.89 -10.97 8.43
N GLU A 230 5.98 -10.34 8.91
CA GLU A 230 6.19 -10.07 10.34
C GLU A 230 5.27 -8.96 10.87
N LEU A 231 5.01 -7.93 10.07
CA LEU A 231 4.02 -6.90 10.38
C LEU A 231 2.61 -7.50 10.48
N ILE A 232 2.21 -8.34 9.51
CA ILE A 232 0.92 -9.04 9.51
C ILE A 232 0.80 -9.96 10.73
N ARG A 233 1.85 -10.73 11.05
CA ARG A 233 1.88 -11.59 12.24
C ARG A 233 1.68 -10.77 13.51
N THR A 234 2.41 -9.67 13.66
CA THR A 234 2.31 -8.80 14.84
C THR A 234 0.92 -8.15 14.94
N LEU A 235 0.31 -7.79 13.81
CA LEU A 235 -1.05 -7.26 13.72
C LEU A 235 -2.09 -8.30 14.19
N ASN A 236 -2.01 -9.53 13.69
CA ASN A 236 -2.99 -10.57 14.00
C ASN A 236 -2.84 -11.13 15.43
N GLU A 237 -1.63 -11.18 15.98
CA GLU A 237 -1.42 -11.74 17.32
C GLU A 237 -1.42 -10.66 18.41
N SER A 238 -0.51 -9.69 18.30
CA SER A 238 -0.22 -8.75 19.39
C SER A 238 -1.22 -7.61 19.45
N PHE A 239 -1.62 -7.05 18.31
CA PHE A 239 -2.60 -5.96 18.28
C PHE A 239 -4.01 -6.44 18.63
N ILE A 240 -4.44 -7.62 18.17
CA ILE A 240 -5.73 -8.20 18.57
C ILE A 240 -5.76 -8.42 20.09
N LYS A 241 -4.72 -9.03 20.66
CA LYS A 241 -4.60 -9.24 22.11
C LYS A 241 -4.65 -7.92 22.89
N VAL A 242 -3.90 -6.91 22.47
CA VAL A 242 -3.92 -5.59 23.14
C VAL A 242 -5.30 -4.93 23.03
N ASN A 243 -5.98 -5.04 21.89
CA ASN A 243 -7.33 -4.48 21.72
C ASN A 243 -8.38 -5.20 22.60
N GLU A 244 -8.28 -6.53 22.74
CA GLU A 244 -9.13 -7.29 23.66
C GLU A 244 -8.91 -6.88 25.12
N LEU A 245 -7.65 -6.70 25.52
CA LEU A 245 -7.32 -6.22 26.87
C LEU A 245 -7.83 -4.81 27.13
N ARG A 246 -7.72 -3.89 26.16
CA ARG A 246 -8.31 -2.54 26.24
C ARG A 246 -9.82 -2.62 26.45
N LYS A 247 -10.53 -3.40 25.62
CA LYS A 247 -11.98 -3.61 25.79
C LYS A 247 -12.32 -4.13 27.18
N LYS A 248 -11.52 -5.05 27.73
CA LYS A 248 -11.68 -5.57 29.09
C LYS A 248 -11.47 -4.48 30.15
N VAL A 249 -10.49 -3.59 29.99
CA VAL A 249 -10.27 -2.45 30.89
C VAL A 249 -11.49 -1.52 30.88
N TYR A 250 -11.99 -1.14 29.70
CA TYR A 250 -13.19 -0.29 29.61
C TYR A 250 -14.45 -0.97 30.17
N ALA A 251 -14.61 -2.28 29.96
CA ALA A 251 -15.72 -3.04 30.51
C ALA A 251 -15.68 -3.11 32.04
N THR A 252 -14.53 -3.50 32.61
CA THR A 252 -14.33 -3.57 34.08
C THR A 252 -14.45 -2.20 34.74
N ARG A 253 -13.95 -1.13 34.10
CA ARG A 253 -14.16 0.25 34.53
C ARG A 253 -15.64 0.62 34.56
N GLY A 254 -16.38 0.32 33.50
CA GLY A 254 -17.82 0.60 33.44
C GLY A 254 -18.62 -0.17 34.49
N GLU A 255 -18.26 -1.43 34.75
CA GLU A 255 -18.85 -2.23 35.82
C GLU A 255 -18.54 -1.66 37.21
N PHE A 256 -17.29 -1.24 37.45
CA PHE A 256 -16.87 -0.60 38.69
C PHE A 256 -17.59 0.73 38.91
N ASP A 257 -17.63 1.62 37.92
CA ASP A 257 -18.29 2.93 38.01
C ASP A 257 -19.81 2.77 38.22
N LEU A 258 -20.44 1.79 37.54
CA LEU A 258 -21.86 1.48 37.73
C LEU A 258 -22.13 0.97 39.14
N LEU A 259 -21.28 0.10 39.68
CA LEU A 259 -21.45 -0.40 41.04
C LEU A 259 -21.20 0.70 42.07
N ARG A 260 -20.16 1.51 41.88
CA ARG A 260 -19.83 2.67 42.71
C ARG A 260 -20.95 3.72 42.74
N SER A 261 -21.63 3.95 41.62
CA SER A 261 -22.78 4.87 41.58
C SER A 261 -23.99 4.37 42.38
N LYS A 262 -24.13 3.04 42.54
CA LYS A 262 -25.20 2.41 43.31
C LYS A 262 -24.91 2.37 44.80
N TYR A 263 -23.63 2.20 45.17
CA TYR A 263 -23.16 2.20 46.54
C TYR A 263 -22.47 3.54 46.82
N GLU A 264 -23.27 4.54 47.21
CA GLU A 264 -22.77 5.81 47.75
C GLU A 264 -21.76 5.53 48.88
N LYS A 265 -20.82 6.47 49.15
CA LYS A 265 -19.67 6.41 50.10
C LYS A 265 -19.91 5.86 51.52
N SER A 266 -21.14 5.47 51.84
CA SER A 266 -21.67 4.98 53.10
C SER A 266 -21.34 3.51 53.46
N ASP A 267 -20.90 2.66 52.53
CA ASP A 267 -20.56 1.26 52.85
C ASP A 267 -19.20 0.81 52.25
N PRO A 268 -18.08 1.26 52.82
CA PRO A 268 -16.73 0.97 52.33
C PRO A 268 -16.30 -0.51 52.47
N GLU A 269 -17.10 -1.36 53.13
CA GLU A 269 -16.82 -2.79 53.31
C GLU A 269 -17.58 -3.67 52.30
N ASN A 270 -18.19 -3.08 51.27
CA ASN A 270 -18.87 -3.87 50.24
C ASN A 270 -17.87 -4.75 49.45
N GLU A 271 -17.86 -6.04 49.77
CA GLU A 271 -17.01 -7.05 49.14
C GLU A 271 -17.15 -7.09 47.61
N GLU A 272 -18.35 -6.80 47.08
CA GLU A 272 -18.59 -6.80 45.63
C GLU A 272 -17.92 -5.59 44.94
N LEU A 273 -17.91 -4.42 45.60
CA LEU A 273 -17.25 -3.23 45.09
C LEU A 273 -15.73 -3.41 45.08
N ILE A 274 -15.18 -3.95 46.17
CA ILE A 274 -13.74 -4.27 46.29
C ILE A 274 -13.32 -5.28 45.21
N ALA A 275 -14.10 -6.35 45.02
CA ALA A 275 -13.82 -7.35 43.99
C ALA A 275 -13.82 -6.77 42.56
N LYS A 276 -14.69 -5.79 42.29
CA LYS A 276 -14.73 -5.09 40.98
C LYS A 276 -13.57 -4.10 40.81
N GLU A 277 -13.17 -3.41 41.87
CA GLU A 277 -11.99 -2.54 41.87
C GLU A 277 -10.71 -3.34 41.59
N ASP A 278 -10.49 -4.45 42.31
CA ASP A 278 -9.37 -5.35 42.08
C ASP A 278 -9.35 -5.89 40.64
N GLY A 279 -10.52 -6.23 40.11
CA GLY A 279 -10.68 -6.66 38.72
C GLY A 279 -10.29 -5.58 37.70
N PHE A 280 -10.64 -4.32 37.95
CA PHE A 280 -10.27 -3.18 37.13
C PHE A 280 -8.75 -2.91 37.19
N VAL A 281 -8.16 -2.90 38.39
CA VAL A 281 -6.71 -2.71 38.57
C VAL A 281 -5.94 -3.82 37.86
N SER A 282 -6.32 -5.08 38.08
CA SER A 282 -5.70 -6.24 37.44
C SER A 282 -5.80 -6.18 35.91
N ALA A 283 -6.97 -5.83 35.37
CA ALA A 283 -7.16 -5.68 33.92
C ALA A 283 -6.23 -4.60 33.35
N THR A 284 -6.08 -3.48 34.07
CA THR A 284 -5.24 -2.35 33.67
C THR A 284 -3.76 -2.72 33.68
N GLU A 285 -3.29 -3.41 34.74
CA GLU A 285 -1.90 -3.87 34.83
C GLU A 285 -1.53 -4.84 33.68
N VAL A 286 -2.40 -5.81 33.40
CA VAL A 286 -2.17 -6.78 32.31
C VAL A 286 -2.14 -6.08 30.95
N ALA A 287 -3.03 -5.11 30.72
CA ALA A 287 -3.05 -4.31 29.51
C ALA A 287 -1.76 -3.50 29.34
N VAL A 288 -1.28 -2.83 30.41
CA VAL A 288 -0.04 -2.05 30.40
C VAL A 288 1.17 -2.90 30.04
N VAL A 289 1.29 -4.10 30.62
CA VAL A 289 2.42 -5.01 30.36
C VAL A 289 2.47 -5.41 28.87
N GLU A 290 1.34 -5.77 28.28
CA GLU A 290 1.28 -6.17 26.87
C GLU A 290 1.44 -4.98 25.91
N MET A 291 0.90 -3.80 26.23
CA MET A 291 1.15 -2.57 25.46
C MET A 291 2.63 -2.20 25.44
N LYS A 292 3.29 -2.23 26.60
CA LYS A 292 4.74 -1.97 26.70
C LYS A 292 5.56 -3.00 25.92
N LYS A 293 5.12 -4.26 25.89
CA LYS A 293 5.76 -5.32 25.10
C LYS A 293 5.61 -5.08 23.61
N LEU A 294 4.45 -4.64 23.15
CA LEU A 294 4.19 -4.28 21.75
C LEU A 294 5.01 -3.06 21.31
N LEU A 295 5.15 -2.07 22.18
CA LEU A 295 5.91 -0.84 21.92
C LEU A 295 7.43 -1.00 22.12
N LYS A 296 7.95 -2.21 22.34
CA LYS A 296 9.40 -2.43 22.51
C LYS A 296 10.19 -1.90 21.30
N PRO A 297 11.09 -0.92 21.49
CA PRO A 297 11.79 -0.28 20.37
C PRO A 297 12.63 -1.24 19.53
N SER A 298 13.29 -2.23 20.14
CA SER A 298 14.18 -3.14 19.44
C SER A 298 13.49 -3.88 18.30
N LYS A 299 12.32 -4.49 18.57
CA LYS A 299 11.56 -5.24 17.55
C LYS A 299 11.12 -4.33 16.39
N ASN A 300 10.63 -3.15 16.70
CA ASN A 300 10.10 -2.23 15.67
C ASN A 300 11.23 -1.64 14.83
N ILE A 301 12.37 -1.31 15.43
CA ILE A 301 13.57 -0.84 14.72
C ILE A 301 14.17 -1.94 13.85
N ASP A 302 14.22 -3.18 14.34
CA ASP A 302 14.79 -4.29 13.59
C ASP A 302 13.97 -4.61 12.33
N LEU A 303 12.64 -4.46 12.37
CA LEU A 303 11.79 -4.56 11.18
C LEU A 303 12.15 -3.49 10.13
N LEU A 304 12.34 -2.23 10.55
CA LEU A 304 12.76 -1.17 9.64
C LEU A 304 14.16 -1.43 9.05
N LYS A 305 15.07 -2.01 9.82
CA LYS A 305 16.39 -2.41 9.30
C LYS A 305 16.28 -3.44 8.18
N VAL A 306 15.35 -4.39 8.26
CA VAL A 306 15.14 -5.38 7.19
C VAL A 306 14.77 -4.70 5.87
N LEU A 307 13.86 -3.71 5.92
CA LEU A 307 13.48 -2.93 4.74
C LEU A 307 14.68 -2.22 4.11
N VAL A 308 15.40 -1.46 4.94
CA VAL A 308 16.55 -0.64 4.49
C VAL A 308 17.68 -1.53 3.98
N ALA A 309 17.97 -2.65 4.65
CA ALA A 309 18.99 -3.59 4.21
C ALA A 309 18.66 -4.21 2.84
N ALA A 310 17.43 -4.68 2.64
CA ALA A 310 17.01 -5.24 1.35
C ALA A 310 17.10 -4.20 0.22
N GLN A 311 16.74 -2.94 0.49
CA GLN A 311 16.90 -1.84 -0.46
C GLN A 311 18.37 -1.54 -0.76
N LYS A 312 19.20 -1.44 0.28
CA LYS A 312 20.65 -1.19 0.15
C LYS A 312 21.30 -2.27 -0.72
N ASP A 313 21.04 -3.54 -0.43
CA ASP A 313 21.64 -4.67 -1.14
C ASP A 313 21.32 -4.62 -2.64
N TYR A 314 20.07 -4.32 -3.01
CA TYR A 314 19.68 -4.15 -4.41
C TYR A 314 20.43 -3.01 -5.10
N PHE A 315 20.49 -1.83 -4.47
CA PHE A 315 21.17 -0.67 -5.06
C PHE A 315 22.67 -0.90 -5.20
N GLU A 316 23.30 -1.58 -4.23
CA GLU A 316 24.72 -1.93 -4.27
C GLU A 316 25.03 -2.91 -5.40
N VAL A 317 24.20 -3.95 -5.57
CA VAL A 317 24.32 -4.89 -6.70
C VAL A 317 24.11 -4.18 -8.04
N GLY A 318 23.07 -3.34 -8.15
CA GLY A 318 22.77 -2.59 -9.37
C GLY A 318 23.92 -1.66 -9.77
N ALA A 319 24.46 -0.89 -8.82
CA ALA A 319 25.58 0.01 -9.08
C ALA A 319 26.83 -0.75 -9.55
N LYS A 320 27.15 -1.87 -8.91
CA LYS A 320 28.29 -2.73 -9.32
C LYS A 320 28.11 -3.26 -10.74
N LYS A 321 26.94 -3.80 -11.05
CA LYS A 321 26.64 -4.42 -12.35
C LYS A 321 26.61 -3.40 -13.49
N LEU A 322 26.01 -2.24 -13.26
CA LEU A 322 26.00 -1.16 -14.26
C LEU A 322 27.41 -0.61 -14.51
N LYS A 323 28.25 -0.51 -13.49
CA LYS A 323 29.65 -0.12 -13.66
C LYS A 323 30.42 -1.14 -14.50
N GLU A 324 30.32 -2.43 -14.17
CA GLU A 324 30.94 -3.50 -14.96
C GLU A 324 30.45 -3.51 -16.42
N LEU A 325 29.15 -3.21 -16.65
CA LEU A 325 28.59 -3.08 -17.99
C LEU A 325 29.20 -1.93 -18.77
N LEU A 326 29.30 -0.73 -18.19
CA LEU A 326 29.93 0.42 -18.85
C LEU A 326 31.38 0.10 -19.27
N ASP A 327 32.17 -0.45 -18.34
CA ASP A 327 33.56 -0.85 -18.62
C ASP A 327 33.67 -1.91 -19.73
N ASN A 328 32.63 -2.73 -19.92
CA ASN A 328 32.58 -3.75 -20.99
C ASN A 328 32.13 -3.17 -22.32
N LEU A 329 31.21 -2.20 -22.30
CA LEU A 329 30.75 -1.51 -23.50
C LEU A 329 31.83 -0.61 -24.09
N ASP A 330 32.62 0.07 -23.25
CA ASP A 330 33.75 0.92 -23.68
C ASP A 330 34.86 0.13 -24.43
N LYS A 331 34.89 -1.19 -24.26
CA LYS A 331 35.86 -2.08 -24.95
C LYS A 331 35.38 -2.53 -26.33
N ILE A 332 34.13 -2.27 -26.68
CA ILE A 332 33.57 -2.71 -27.96
C ILE A 332 34.05 -1.72 -29.03
N PRO A 333 34.76 -2.20 -30.08
CA PRO A 333 35.25 -1.31 -31.13
C PRO A 333 34.07 -0.65 -31.86
N THR A 334 34.07 0.69 -31.88
CA THR A 334 33.10 1.52 -32.59
C THR A 334 33.55 1.87 -34.01
N THR A 335 34.76 1.46 -34.40
CA THR A 335 35.40 1.79 -35.68
C THR A 335 34.73 1.07 -36.84
N GLY A 336 33.67 1.71 -37.36
CA GLY A 336 33.32 1.76 -38.78
C GLY A 336 33.28 3.21 -39.32
N GLU A 337 33.67 4.19 -38.49
CA GLU A 337 33.80 5.60 -38.85
C GLU A 337 35.22 6.02 -38.42
N GLU A 338 35.99 6.67 -39.29
CA GLU A 338 37.43 7.04 -39.16
C GLU A 338 38.47 6.01 -39.66
N GLU A 339 38.34 5.53 -40.91
CA GLU A 339 39.48 5.41 -41.86
C GLU A 339 38.98 5.70 -43.30
N GLU A 340 38.28 6.82 -43.48
CA GLU A 340 38.13 7.50 -44.77
C GLU A 340 38.29 8.99 -44.50
N ASP A 341 39.53 9.44 -44.28
CA ASP A 341 39.91 10.85 -44.51
C ASP A 341 41.42 10.88 -44.83
N ASP A 342 41.67 11.13 -46.13
CA ASP A 342 42.91 11.50 -46.86
C ASP A 342 44.06 10.50 -47.06
#